data_AF-A0A2G1VA46-F1
#
_entry.id   AF-A0A2G1VA46-F1
#
_cell.length_a   1.000
_cell.length_b   1.000
_cell.length_c   1.000
_cell.angle_alpha   90.00
_cell.angle_beta   90.00
_cell.angle_gamma   90.00
#
_symmetry.space_group_name_H-M   'P 1'
#
loop_
_entity.id
_entity.type
_entity.pdbx_description
1 polymer ?
#
loop_
_entity_poly.entity_id
_entity_poly.type
_entity_poly.pdbx_seq_one_letter_code
_entity_poly.pdbx_strand_id
1 'polypeptide(L)'
;MSIPTFDTLLALLDQDPVAFERLREKLIEEEIRDTPPETQRRLRGLQFQIEAIKQTSKNPLDCCVKIQRAMDKKLEEFRSIVRDNHRSGEQLPNPDNNVIFMQKKDEPQ
;
A
#
# COMPACT_ATOMS: atom_id res chain seq x y z
N MET A 1 -6.71 8.67 -19.85
CA MET A 1 -6.03 9.69 -20.68
C MET A 1 -4.53 9.45 -20.64
N SER A 2 -3.72 10.06 -21.52
CA SER A 2 -2.25 9.92 -21.49
C SER A 2 -1.62 11.05 -20.66
N ILE A 3 -0.74 10.70 -19.71
CA ILE A 3 0.08 11.68 -18.99
C ILE A 3 1.05 12.34 -19.99
N PRO A 4 1.24 13.68 -19.98
CA PRO A 4 2.22 14.34 -20.85
C PRO A 4 3.65 13.89 -20.56
N THR A 5 4.56 14.08 -21.53
CA THR A 5 5.97 13.74 -21.34
C THR A 5 6.63 14.63 -20.28
N PHE A 6 7.76 14.16 -19.72
CA PHE A 6 8.53 14.93 -18.75
C PHE A 6 8.91 16.31 -19.27
N ASP A 7 9.42 16.40 -20.50
CA ASP A 7 9.85 17.68 -21.10
C ASP A 7 8.66 18.65 -21.24
N THR A 8 7.48 18.14 -21.57
CA THR A 8 6.25 18.96 -21.62
C THR A 8 5.85 19.49 -20.25
N LEU A 9 5.94 18.65 -19.22
CA LEU A 9 5.61 19.02 -17.85
C LEU A 9 6.62 20.05 -17.29
N LEU A 10 7.90 19.89 -17.61
CA LEU A 10 8.96 20.82 -17.22
C LEU A 10 8.76 22.19 -17.88
N ALA A 11 8.51 22.21 -19.19
CA ALA A 11 8.23 23.45 -19.91
C ALA A 11 6.98 24.17 -19.36
N LEU A 12 5.94 23.41 -18.98
CA LEU A 12 4.74 23.98 -18.36
C LEU A 12 5.04 24.59 -16.99
N LEU A 13 5.83 23.90 -16.16
CA LEU A 13 6.21 24.40 -14.84
C LEU A 13 7.02 25.71 -14.94
N ASP A 14 7.94 25.81 -15.90
CA ASP A 14 8.77 27.00 -16.09
C ASP A 14 7.97 28.20 -16.59
N GLN A 15 6.97 27.97 -17.47
CA GLN A 15 6.17 29.03 -18.09
C GLN A 15 4.99 29.47 -17.21
N ASP A 16 4.27 28.51 -16.63
CA ASP A 16 3.08 28.75 -15.81
C ASP A 16 2.96 27.70 -14.70
N PRO A 17 3.57 27.97 -13.53
CA PRO A 17 3.48 27.09 -12.36
C PRO A 17 2.03 26.84 -11.89
N VAL A 18 1.12 27.80 -12.11
CA VAL A 18 -0.28 27.65 -11.70
C VAL A 18 -1.01 26.69 -12.63
N ALA A 19 -0.77 26.78 -13.94
CA ALA A 19 -1.31 25.82 -14.90
C ALA A 19 -0.77 24.40 -14.67
N PHE A 20 0.50 24.26 -14.28
CA PHE A 20 1.07 22.98 -13.87
C PHE A 20 0.31 22.35 -12.70
N GLU A 21 0.05 23.10 -11.63
CA GLU A 21 -0.71 22.59 -10.48
C GLU A 21 -2.17 22.25 -10.84
N ARG A 22 -2.82 23.04 -11.70
CA ARG A 22 -4.18 22.72 -12.20
C ARG A 22 -4.19 21.43 -13.02
N LEU A 23 -3.20 21.22 -13.87
CA LEU A 23 -3.08 19.98 -14.65
C LEU A 23 -2.91 18.78 -13.72
N ARG A 24 -2.07 18.91 -12.69
CA ARG A 24 -1.85 17.87 -11.68
C ARG A 24 -3.16 17.52 -10.95
N GLU A 25 -3.90 18.52 -10.47
CA GLU A 25 -5.19 18.31 -9.81
C GLU A 25 -6.21 17.64 -10.73
N LYS A 26 -6.27 18.08 -12.00
CA LYS A 26 -7.16 17.48 -13.00
C LYS A 26 -6.84 16.00 -13.24
N LEU A 27 -5.57 15.64 -13.43
CA LEU A 27 -5.15 14.26 -13.65
C LEU A 27 -5.52 13.35 -12.46
N ILE A 28 -5.31 13.84 -11.23
CA ILE A 28 -5.69 13.12 -10.01
C ILE A 28 -7.22 12.96 -9.91
N GLU A 29 -7.97 14.03 -10.20
CA GLU A 29 -9.43 14.00 -10.15
C GLU A 29 -10.01 12.98 -11.11
N GLU A 30 -9.52 12.97 -12.35
CA GLU A 30 -9.95 12.04 -13.39
C GLU A 30 -9.64 10.59 -12.98
N GLU A 31 -8.42 10.31 -12.51
CA GLU A 31 -8.04 8.96 -12.06
C GLU A 31 -8.93 8.45 -10.92
N ILE A 32 -9.22 9.30 -9.93
CA ILE A 32 -10.08 8.92 -8.80
C ILE A 32 -11.52 8.71 -9.26
N ARG A 33 -12.04 9.57 -10.13
CA ARG A 33 -13.42 9.46 -10.63
C ARG A 33 -13.63 8.18 -11.44
N ASP A 34 -12.63 7.77 -12.22
CA ASP A 34 -12.71 6.63 -13.12
C ASP A 34 -12.51 5.28 -12.38
N THR A 35 -12.15 5.32 -11.09
CA THR A 35 -11.98 4.16 -10.21
C THR A 35 -13.32 3.70 -9.57
N PRO A 36 -13.54 2.41 -9.24
CA PRO A 36 -14.76 1.95 -8.57
C PRO A 36 -15.11 2.70 -7.27
N PRO A 37 -16.41 2.96 -6.98
CA PRO A 37 -16.86 3.78 -5.86
C PRO A 37 -16.31 3.38 -4.49
N GLU A 38 -16.17 2.07 -4.25
CA GLU A 38 -15.62 1.51 -3.00
C GLU A 38 -14.18 1.98 -2.71
N THR A 39 -13.40 2.21 -3.77
CA THR A 39 -11.99 2.61 -3.69
C THR A 39 -11.79 4.13 -3.74
N GLN A 40 -12.74 4.89 -4.29
CA GLN A 40 -12.63 6.36 -4.40
C GLN A 40 -12.39 7.04 -3.05
N ARG A 41 -13.14 6.64 -2.01
CA ARG A 41 -12.98 7.18 -0.65
C ARG A 41 -11.55 7.01 -0.13
N ARG A 42 -10.96 5.84 -0.36
CA ARG A 42 -9.59 5.54 0.07
C ARG A 42 -8.57 6.39 -0.68
N LEU A 43 -8.75 6.57 -2.00
CA LEU A 43 -7.89 7.39 -2.84
C LEU A 43 -7.94 8.87 -2.46
N ARG A 44 -9.13 9.42 -2.16
CA ARG A 44 -9.26 10.81 -1.65
C ARG A 44 -8.53 11.00 -0.33
N GLY A 45 -8.58 10.00 0.55
CA GLY A 45 -7.78 10.01 1.78
C GLY A 45 -6.26 10.04 1.51
N LEU A 46 -5.78 9.30 0.50
CA LEU A 46 -4.37 9.34 0.09
C LEU A 46 -3.99 10.69 -0.53
N GLN A 47 -4.83 11.23 -1.41
CA GLN A 47 -4.66 12.56 -1.99
C GLN A 47 -4.48 13.59 -0.86
N PHE A 48 -5.38 13.61 0.13
CA PHE A 48 -5.29 14.52 1.28
C PHE A 48 -3.95 14.38 2.04
N GLN A 49 -3.51 13.16 2.31
CA GLN A 49 -2.23 12.92 2.98
C GLN A 49 -1.03 13.43 2.17
N ILE A 50 -1.03 13.20 0.86
CA ILE A 50 0.03 13.67 -0.05
C ILE A 50 0.05 15.20 -0.11
N GLU A 51 -1.10 15.86 -0.21
CA GLU A 51 -1.18 17.33 -0.17
C GLU A 51 -0.67 17.89 1.15
N ALA A 52 -1.02 17.27 2.28
CA ALA A 52 -0.51 17.70 3.59
C ALA A 52 1.02 17.56 3.69
N ILE A 53 1.59 16.48 3.14
CA ILE A 53 3.06 16.33 3.04
C ILE A 53 3.64 17.46 2.18
N LYS A 54 3.03 17.76 1.03
CA LYS A 54 3.49 18.83 0.13
C LYS A 54 3.51 20.19 0.83
N GLN A 55 2.43 20.54 1.54
CA GLN A 55 2.27 21.82 2.24
C GLN A 55 3.23 21.98 3.44
N THR A 56 3.58 20.88 4.10
CA THR A 56 4.43 20.90 5.31
C THR A 56 5.91 20.61 5.02
N SER A 57 6.28 20.43 3.76
CA SER A 57 7.65 20.15 3.36
C SER A 57 8.47 21.41 3.15
N LYS A 58 9.76 21.34 3.49
CA LYS A 58 10.66 22.51 3.46
C LYS A 58 11.03 22.93 2.04
N ASN A 59 11.08 21.96 1.12
CA ASN A 59 11.41 22.14 -0.29
C ASN A 59 10.92 20.90 -1.08
N PRO A 60 10.98 20.92 -2.43
CA PRO A 60 10.49 19.82 -3.26
C PRO A 60 11.19 18.48 -3.01
N LEU A 61 12.49 18.47 -2.67
CA LEU A 61 13.24 17.25 -2.38
C LEU A 61 12.81 16.61 -1.05
N ASP A 62 12.63 17.42 0.00
CA ASP A 62 12.09 16.98 1.29
C ASP A 62 10.68 16.38 1.11
N CYS A 63 9.85 17.02 0.27
CA CYS A 63 8.54 16.48 -0.09
C CYS A 63 8.64 15.10 -0.74
N CYS A 64 9.50 14.96 -1.76
CA CYS A 64 9.72 13.69 -2.47
C CYS A 64 10.14 12.57 -1.50
N VAL A 65 11.14 12.83 -0.63
CA VAL A 65 11.61 11.86 0.36
C VAL A 65 10.50 11.47 1.35
N LYS A 66 9.69 12.43 1.80
CA LYS A 66 8.57 12.14 2.71
C LYS A 66 7.47 11.32 2.05
N ILE A 67 7.12 11.61 0.80
CA ILE A 67 6.15 10.83 0.03
C ILE A 67 6.67 9.40 -0.16
N GLN A 68 7.93 9.22 -0.56
CA GLN A 68 8.53 7.90 -0.72
C GLN A 68 8.48 7.09 0.58
N ARG A 69 8.87 7.68 1.72
CA ARG A 69 8.79 7.02 3.03
C ARG A 69 7.36 6.62 3.40
N ALA A 70 6.38 7.46 3.07
CA ALA A 70 4.98 7.13 3.30
C ALA A 70 4.54 5.92 2.46
N MET A 71 4.96 5.83 1.19
CA MET A 71 4.71 4.68 0.32
C MET A 71 5.41 3.41 0.84
N ASP A 72 6.68 3.50 1.24
CA ASP A 72 7.46 2.39 1.79
C ASP A 72 6.79 1.81 3.03
N LYS A 73 6.28 2.67 3.92
CA LYS A 73 5.52 2.24 5.10
C LYS A 73 4.28 1.44 4.71
N LYS A 74 3.54 1.88 3.70
CA LYS A 74 2.35 1.15 3.22
C LYS A 74 2.68 -0.19 2.60
N LEU A 75 3.81 -0.27 1.89
CA LEU A 75 4.30 -1.54 1.37
C LEU A 75 4.70 -2.50 2.50
N GLU A 76 5.36 -2.02 3.55
CA GLU A 76 5.71 -2.87 4.69
C GLU A 76 4.47 -3.32 5.49
N GLU A 77 3.51 -2.42 5.71
CA GLU A 77 2.20 -2.75 6.30
C GLU A 77 1.53 -3.88 5.49
N PHE A 78 1.47 -3.75 4.17
CA PHE A 78 0.93 -4.77 3.28
C PHE A 78 1.69 -6.11 3.38
N ARG A 79 3.02 -6.07 3.34
CA ARG A 79 3.87 -7.26 3.45
C ARG A 79 3.67 -7.98 4.78
N SER A 80 3.49 -7.26 5.88
CA SER A 80 3.18 -7.86 7.18
C SER A 80 1.85 -8.61 7.14
N ILE A 81 0.79 -7.95 6.65
CA ILE A 81 -0.55 -8.55 6.56
C ILE A 81 -0.52 -9.84 5.73
N VAL A 82 0.17 -9.83 4.58
CA VAL A 82 0.30 -11.02 3.72
C VAL A 82 1.06 -12.14 4.43
N ARG A 83 2.17 -11.84 5.12
CA ARG A 83 2.93 -12.83 5.90
C ARG A 83 2.10 -13.43 7.05
N ASP A 84 1.35 -12.60 7.76
CA ASP A 84 0.55 -13.02 8.92
C ASP A 84 -0.65 -13.89 8.49
N ASN A 85 -1.25 -13.58 7.33
CA ASN A 85 -2.28 -14.42 6.71
C ASN A 85 -1.73 -15.79 6.28
N HIS A 86 -0.48 -15.87 5.81
CA HIS A 86 0.14 -17.17 5.48
C HIS A 86 0.48 -18.01 6.72
N ARG A 87 0.87 -17.40 7.84
CA ARG A 87 1.16 -18.12 9.10
C ARG A 87 -0.09 -18.70 9.78
N SER A 88 -1.24 -18.06 9.60
CA SER A 88 -2.51 -18.53 10.18
C SER A 88 -3.05 -19.82 9.55
N GLY A 89 -2.40 -20.33 8.48
CA GLY A 89 -2.71 -21.60 7.83
C GLY A 89 -1.87 -22.80 8.31
N GLU A 90 -0.85 -22.61 9.15
CA GLU A 90 -0.05 -23.71 9.70
C GLU A 90 -0.67 -24.22 11.01
N GLN A 91 -1.48 -25.27 10.90
CA GLN A 91 -1.93 -26.05 12.03
C GLN A 91 -0.74 -26.87 12.56
N LEU A 92 -0.25 -26.56 13.76
CA LEU A 92 0.78 -27.36 14.45
C LEU A 92 0.32 -28.83 14.54
N PRO A 93 1.23 -29.82 14.39
CA PRO A 93 0.88 -31.21 14.60
C PRO A 93 0.36 -31.39 16.02
N ASN A 94 -0.85 -31.92 16.14
CA ASN A 94 -1.49 -32.23 17.42
C ASN A 94 -0.62 -33.24 18.18
N PRO A 95 0.00 -32.88 19.32
CA PRO A 95 0.86 -33.78 20.09
C PRO A 95 0.10 -34.97 20.70
N ASP A 96 -1.24 -34.95 20.70
CA ASP A 96 -2.07 -35.98 21.33
C ASP A 96 -2.33 -37.22 20.47
N ASN A 97 -1.83 -37.24 19.22
CA ASN A 97 -2.03 -38.37 18.30
C ASN A 97 -0.85 -39.37 18.25
N ASN A 98 -0.01 -39.41 19.29
CA ASN A 98 0.95 -40.50 19.49
C ASN A 98 0.26 -41.73 20.11
N VAL A 99 -0.63 -42.36 19.34
CA VAL A 99 -1.16 -43.69 19.67
C VAL A 99 -0.07 -44.72 19.33
N ILE A 100 0.73 -45.08 20.33
CA ILE A 100 1.60 -46.25 20.26
C ILE A 100 0.72 -47.49 20.42
N PHE A 101 0.51 -48.23 19.34
CA PHE A 101 -0.08 -49.57 19.39
C PHE A 101 0.93 -50.55 20.01
N MET A 102 0.88 -50.75 21.33
CA MET A 102 1.56 -51.88 21.96
C MET A 102 0.59 -53.07 22.09
N GLN A 103 1.05 -54.20 21.56
CA GLN A 103 0.30 -55.44 21.45
C GLN A 103 -0.06 -56.04 22.82
N LYS A 104 -1.24 -56.66 22.87
CA LYS A 104 -1.72 -57.50 23.98
C LYS A 104 -0.65 -58.54 24.36
N LYS A 105 -0.43 -58.70 25.66
CA LYS A 105 0.10 -59.95 26.23
C LYS A 105 -0.82 -60.37 27.37
N ASP A 106 -1.35 -61.57 27.24
CA ASP A 106 -2.41 -62.18 28.03
C ASP A 106 -2.06 -62.40 29.53
N GLU A 107 -3.12 -62.44 30.36
CA GLU A 107 -3.29 -62.96 31.74
C GLU A 107 -2.63 -64.35 32.00
N PRO A 108 -2.64 -64.99 33.21
CA PRO A 108 -3.24 -64.70 34.54
C PRO A 108 -2.22 -64.93 35.72
N GLN A 109 -2.48 -65.01 37.03
CA GLN A 109 -3.64 -65.17 37.94
C GLN A 109 -3.47 -64.26 39.17
#